data_AF-A0A2N6UFR2-F1
#
_entry.id   AF-A0A2N6UFR2-F1
#
_cell.length_a   1.000
_cell.length_b   1.000
_cell.length_c   1.000
_cell.angle_alpha   90.00
_cell.angle_beta   90.00
_cell.angle_gamma   90.00
#
_symmetry.space_group_name_H-M   'P 1'
#
loop_
_entity.id
_entity.type
_entity.pdbx_description
1 polymer ?
#
loop_
_entity_poly.entity_id
_entity_poly.type
_entity_poly.pdbx_seq_one_letter_code
_entity_poly.pdbx_strand_id
1 'polypeptide(L)'
;MEHLNYQEQMSKFISRGMKSNNFEKDSKKLESISYYKLKETAQVFAKTTKIDGELEIDYQGIYFDEVLKRFYQDKNLRLHLLHAIEEIEISIKTKIAYILGRDTYSAYGYLDFPSWCNRENFKRFELAMEESTFKIKLLKKVKNSNSSELQIKLKENIFPPIWLAVNLLTLGEIIHLLKYMSNKNLKLLANEYGMTPNDFLAKIRCIHLVRNICAHNSSVVDFKIKTMPPVMDRIEEYLFHFSDGKITNRVIVPVSIVIEFMKIINPNYKLSSIKKTIKSLCQNEFKSKQFGFKDRESCELYLKTV
;
A
#
# COMPACT_ATOMS: atom_id res chain seq x y z
N MET A 1 12.09 -31.53 -10.19
CA MET A 1 11.93 -30.88 -8.87
C MET A 1 11.41 -31.92 -7.92
N GLU A 2 12.17 -32.26 -6.89
CA GLU A 2 11.76 -33.22 -5.86
C GLU A 2 11.11 -32.50 -4.68
N HIS A 3 10.17 -33.18 -4.04
CA HIS A 3 9.55 -32.72 -2.80
C HIS A 3 10.57 -32.85 -1.65
N LEU A 4 10.82 -31.74 -0.95
CA LEU A 4 11.69 -31.72 0.24
C LEU A 4 10.85 -31.59 1.50
N ASN A 5 11.11 -32.43 2.49
CA ASN A 5 10.56 -32.26 3.84
C ASN A 5 11.16 -31.02 4.53
N TYR A 6 10.63 -30.63 5.69
CA TYR A 6 11.03 -29.38 6.35
C TYR A 6 12.50 -29.35 6.82
N GLN A 7 13.04 -30.50 7.27
CA GLN A 7 14.45 -30.60 7.64
C GLN A 7 15.34 -30.48 6.39
N GLU A 8 14.98 -31.12 5.28
CA GLU A 8 15.69 -30.99 4.00
C GLU A 8 15.64 -29.56 3.45
N GLN A 9 14.50 -28.87 3.59
CA GLN A 9 14.38 -27.46 3.26
C GLN A 9 15.32 -26.59 4.12
N MET A 10 15.47 -26.88 5.41
CA MET A 10 16.41 -26.19 6.29
C MET A 10 17.86 -26.50 5.91
N SER A 11 18.19 -27.77 5.64
CA SER A 11 19.49 -28.19 5.12
C SER A 11 19.85 -27.44 3.82
N LYS A 12 18.87 -27.15 2.97
CA LYS A 12 19.06 -26.34 1.76
C LYS A 12 19.35 -24.86 2.02
N PHE A 13 18.88 -24.30 3.13
CA PHE A 13 19.33 -22.96 3.55
C PHE A 13 20.78 -23.01 4.04
N ILE A 14 21.14 -24.03 4.81
CA ILE A 14 22.49 -24.21 5.35
C ILE A 14 23.51 -24.46 4.24
N SER A 15 23.18 -25.30 3.26
CA SER A 15 24.06 -25.57 2.11
C SER A 15 24.31 -24.32 1.25
N ARG A 16 23.45 -23.31 1.36
CA ARG A 16 23.60 -21.98 0.74
C ARG A 16 24.24 -20.95 1.65
N GLY A 17 24.97 -21.38 2.69
CA GLY A 17 25.72 -20.49 3.57
C GLY A 17 24.91 -19.83 4.70
N MET A 18 23.68 -20.27 4.98
CA MET A 18 22.92 -19.78 6.14
C MET A 18 23.32 -20.52 7.43
N LYS A 19 23.36 -19.83 8.57
CA LYS A 19 23.63 -20.43 9.88
C LYS A 19 22.33 -20.66 10.66
N SER A 20 22.29 -21.72 11.45
CA SER A 20 21.14 -22.12 12.27
C SER A 20 21.58 -22.29 13.72
N ASN A 21 20.90 -21.62 14.66
CA ASN A 21 21.20 -21.78 16.10
C ASN A 21 20.58 -23.06 16.67
N ASN A 22 19.43 -23.47 16.12
CA ASN A 22 18.74 -24.68 16.54
C ASN A 22 18.02 -25.28 15.33
N PHE A 23 18.65 -26.27 14.69
CA PHE A 23 18.18 -26.87 13.45
C PHE A 23 16.74 -27.40 13.54
N GLU A 24 16.39 -28.07 14.63
CA GLU A 24 15.04 -28.64 14.81
C GLU A 24 13.98 -27.55 14.95
N LYS A 25 14.26 -26.51 15.75
CA LYS A 25 13.35 -25.39 15.93
C LYS A 25 13.16 -24.60 14.62
N ASP A 26 14.25 -24.38 13.88
CA ASP A 26 14.25 -23.60 12.64
C ASP A 26 13.54 -24.38 11.51
N SER A 27 13.75 -25.70 11.44
CA SER A 27 13.01 -26.60 10.55
C SER A 27 11.50 -26.58 10.82
N LYS A 28 11.07 -26.62 12.09
CA LYS A 28 9.65 -26.49 12.46
C LYS A 28 9.03 -25.17 12.01
N LYS A 29 9.80 -24.08 11.88
CA LYS A 29 9.24 -22.81 11.36
C LYS A 29 8.82 -22.92 9.90
N LEU A 30 9.47 -23.78 9.12
CA LEU A 30 9.14 -24.01 7.71
C LEU A 30 7.77 -24.71 7.51
N GLU A 31 7.21 -25.30 8.56
CA GLU A 31 5.83 -25.80 8.58
C GLU A 31 4.81 -24.65 8.47
N SER A 32 5.11 -23.52 9.11
CA SER A 32 4.21 -22.36 9.21
C SER A 32 4.51 -21.25 8.22
N ILE A 33 5.75 -21.17 7.74
CA ILE A 33 6.20 -20.16 6.78
C ILE A 33 6.93 -20.89 5.66
N SER A 34 6.37 -20.84 4.45
CA SER A 34 6.92 -21.59 3.32
C SER A 34 8.38 -21.22 3.04
N TYR A 35 9.17 -22.22 2.63
CA TYR A 35 10.57 -22.04 2.22
C TYR A 35 10.77 -20.87 1.26
N TYR A 36 9.91 -20.75 0.25
CA TYR A 36 10.01 -19.68 -0.74
C TYR A 36 9.72 -18.28 -0.17
N LYS A 37 8.86 -18.17 0.85
CA LYS A 37 8.60 -16.89 1.52
C LYS A 37 9.80 -16.43 2.34
N LEU A 38 10.47 -17.36 3.03
CA LEU A 38 11.72 -17.05 3.73
C LEU A 38 12.88 -16.81 2.75
N LYS A 39 12.92 -17.54 1.63
CA LYS A 39 13.89 -17.30 0.55
C LYS A 39 13.75 -15.89 -0.04
N GLU A 40 12.52 -15.44 -0.30
CA GLU A 40 12.24 -14.05 -0.74
C GLU A 40 12.77 -13.04 0.28
N THR A 41 12.51 -13.27 1.57
CA THR A 41 12.99 -12.39 2.66
C THR A 41 14.52 -12.38 2.76
N ALA A 42 15.16 -13.52 2.53
CA ALA A 42 16.60 -13.68 2.61
C ALA A 42 17.35 -13.09 1.40
N GLN A 43 16.65 -12.77 0.30
CA GLN A 43 17.27 -12.35 -0.95
C GLN A 43 18.17 -11.10 -0.81
N VAL A 44 17.86 -10.20 0.13
CA VAL A 44 18.69 -9.00 0.38
C VAL A 44 20.05 -9.29 1.02
N PHE A 45 20.22 -10.49 1.58
CA PHE A 45 21.47 -10.98 2.15
C PHE A 45 22.19 -11.96 1.23
N ALA A 46 21.57 -12.31 0.09
CA ALA A 46 22.13 -13.25 -0.85
C ALA A 46 23.14 -12.56 -1.78
N LYS A 47 24.33 -13.13 -1.88
CA LYS A 47 25.22 -12.95 -3.01
C LYS A 47 24.87 -13.99 -4.06
N THR A 48 24.59 -13.54 -5.28
CA THR A 48 24.31 -14.44 -6.41
C THR A 48 25.46 -14.38 -7.38
N THR A 49 26.05 -15.54 -7.66
CA THR A 49 27.12 -15.73 -8.64
C THR A 49 26.63 -16.66 -9.74
N LYS A 50 27.12 -16.46 -10.97
CA LYS A 50 26.83 -17.36 -12.08
C LYS A 50 28.06 -18.21 -12.32
N ILE A 51 27.95 -19.52 -12.10
CA ILE A 51 29.03 -20.50 -12.32
C ILE A 51 28.48 -21.52 -13.30
N ASP A 52 29.18 -21.72 -14.42
CA ASP A 52 28.80 -22.65 -15.49
C ASP A 52 27.36 -22.49 -16.03
N GLY A 53 26.86 -21.27 -16.03
CA GLY A 53 25.50 -20.95 -16.50
C GLY A 53 24.42 -21.06 -15.42
N GLU A 54 24.70 -21.67 -14.28
CA GLU A 54 23.78 -21.80 -13.15
C GLU A 54 23.94 -20.66 -12.14
N LEU A 55 22.82 -20.30 -11.49
CA LEU A 55 22.80 -19.28 -10.44
C LEU A 55 23.05 -19.93 -9.08
N GLU A 56 24.21 -19.68 -8.50
CA GLU A 56 24.54 -20.07 -7.13
C GLU A 56 24.17 -18.94 -6.16
N ILE A 57 23.60 -19.33 -5.01
CA ILE A 57 23.15 -18.40 -3.97
C ILE A 57 23.95 -18.69 -2.71
N ASP A 58 24.63 -17.67 -2.19
CA ASP A 58 25.31 -17.68 -0.90
C ASP A 58 24.72 -16.60 0.02
N TYR A 59 24.23 -17.00 1.19
CA TYR A 59 23.67 -16.12 2.22
C TYR A 59 24.73 -15.55 3.19
N GLN A 60 26.01 -15.75 2.89
CA GLN A 60 27.14 -15.05 3.52
C GLN A 60 27.22 -15.23 5.05
N GLY A 61 26.81 -16.40 5.56
CA GLY A 61 26.84 -16.71 6.98
C GLY A 61 25.75 -16.04 7.82
N ILE A 62 24.72 -15.43 7.21
CA ILE A 62 23.57 -14.86 7.95
C ILE A 62 22.88 -15.94 8.77
N TYR A 63 22.43 -15.59 9.97
CA TYR A 63 21.64 -16.51 10.81
C TYR A 63 20.18 -16.55 10.35
N PHE A 64 19.56 -17.74 10.36
CA PHE A 64 18.15 -17.95 10.06
C PHE A 64 17.23 -17.08 10.94
N ASP A 65 17.57 -16.93 12.23
CA ASP A 65 16.87 -16.04 13.16
C ASP A 65 16.81 -14.58 12.67
N GLU A 66 17.86 -14.08 12.02
CA GLU A 66 17.87 -12.71 11.47
C GLU A 66 16.94 -12.58 10.25
N VAL A 67 16.86 -13.62 9.41
CA VAL A 67 15.89 -13.68 8.30
C VAL A 67 14.46 -13.73 8.84
N LEU A 68 14.20 -14.56 9.84
CA LEU A 68 12.90 -14.64 10.51
C LEU A 68 12.51 -13.31 11.14
N LYS A 69 13.42 -12.68 11.89
CA LYS A 69 13.20 -11.37 12.50
C LYS A 69 12.83 -10.33 11.45
N ARG A 70 13.53 -10.30 10.32
CA ARG A 70 13.19 -9.41 9.20
C ARG A 70 11.81 -9.71 8.62
N PHE A 71 11.46 -10.98 8.43
CA PHE A 71 10.12 -11.39 7.97
C PHE A 71 9.02 -10.85 8.89
N TYR A 72 9.19 -10.96 10.21
CA TYR A 72 8.21 -10.43 11.17
C TYR A 72 8.18 -8.90 11.22
N GLN A 73 9.33 -8.22 11.05
CA GLN A 73 9.36 -6.76 10.94
C GLN A 73 8.57 -6.27 9.72
N ASP A 74 8.78 -6.90 8.56
CA ASP A 74 8.03 -6.61 7.32
C ASP A 74 6.53 -6.91 7.48
N LYS A 75 6.18 -8.06 8.10
CA LYS A 75 4.77 -8.38 8.46
C LYS A 75 4.14 -7.31 9.34
N ASN A 76 4.83 -6.88 10.39
CA ASN A 76 4.30 -5.86 11.30
C ASN A 76 4.14 -4.50 10.60
N LEU A 77 5.09 -4.14 9.72
CA LEU A 77 4.96 -2.92 8.92
C LEU A 77 3.72 -2.99 8.01
N ARG A 78 3.49 -4.12 7.33
CA ARG A 78 2.27 -4.33 6.52
C ARG A 78 1.00 -4.11 7.32
N LEU A 79 0.90 -4.71 8.50
CA LEU A 79 -0.28 -4.61 9.35
C LEU A 79 -0.53 -3.17 9.82
N HIS A 80 0.51 -2.46 10.25
CA HIS A 80 0.38 -1.06 10.67
C HIS A 80 0.02 -0.14 9.50
N LEU A 81 0.55 -0.40 8.30
CA LEU A 81 0.19 0.34 7.10
C LEU A 81 -1.24 0.05 6.67
N LEU A 82 -1.70 -1.21 6.69
CA LEU A 82 -3.09 -1.55 6.37
C LEU A 82 -4.08 -0.85 7.30
N HIS A 83 -3.77 -0.82 8.60
CA HIS A 83 -4.59 -0.11 9.59
C HIS A 83 -4.70 1.40 9.27
N ALA A 84 -3.57 2.06 8.98
CA ALA A 84 -3.60 3.48 8.59
C ALA A 84 -4.33 3.70 7.25
N ILE A 85 -4.06 2.86 6.26
CA ILE A 85 -4.65 2.99 4.92
C ILE A 85 -6.16 2.75 4.94
N GLU A 86 -6.67 1.89 5.82
CA GLU A 86 -8.11 1.72 6.01
C GLU A 86 -8.80 3.03 6.40
N GLU A 87 -8.26 3.75 7.40
CA GLU A 87 -8.79 5.07 7.80
C GLU A 87 -8.74 6.08 6.63
N ILE A 88 -7.68 6.03 5.82
CA ILE A 88 -7.56 6.83 4.59
C ILE A 88 -8.64 6.47 3.58
N GLU A 89 -8.86 5.17 3.33
CA GLU A 89 -9.88 4.67 2.40
C GLU A 89 -11.28 5.10 2.84
N ILE A 90 -11.60 4.99 4.13
CA ILE A 90 -12.88 5.42 4.69
C ILE A 90 -13.04 6.94 4.52
N SER A 91 -12.02 7.73 4.88
CA SER A 91 -12.04 9.19 4.75
C SER A 91 -12.35 9.61 3.30
N ILE A 92 -11.65 9.06 2.32
CA ILE A 92 -11.84 9.40 0.90
C ILE A 92 -13.25 9.02 0.45
N LYS A 93 -13.73 7.83 0.80
CA LYS A 93 -15.10 7.38 0.48
C LYS A 93 -16.15 8.33 1.06
N THR A 94 -15.99 8.73 2.31
CA THR A 94 -16.88 9.69 2.98
C THR A 94 -16.89 11.03 2.26
N LYS A 95 -15.72 11.57 1.90
CA LYS A 95 -15.63 12.87 1.20
C LYS A 95 -16.20 12.81 -0.21
N ILE A 96 -15.99 11.71 -0.94
CA ILE A 96 -16.63 11.50 -2.25
C ILE A 96 -18.15 11.43 -2.11
N ALA A 97 -18.66 10.67 -1.13
CA ALA A 97 -20.09 10.58 -0.90
C ALA A 97 -20.71 11.93 -0.55
N TYR A 98 -20.01 12.76 0.24
CA TYR A 98 -20.43 14.11 0.54
C TYR A 98 -20.46 15.00 -0.72
N ILE A 99 -19.39 15.01 -1.50
CA ILE A 99 -19.28 15.86 -2.71
C ILE A 99 -20.31 15.47 -3.78
N LEU A 100 -20.52 14.17 -4.00
CA LEU A 100 -21.46 13.67 -5.00
C LEU A 100 -22.89 13.52 -4.48
N GLY A 101 -23.12 13.62 -3.17
CA GLY A 101 -24.44 13.53 -2.54
C GLY A 101 -25.06 14.87 -2.17
N ARG A 102 -24.30 15.99 -2.24
CA ARG A 102 -24.83 17.34 -2.00
C ARG A 102 -25.97 17.70 -2.96
N ASP A 103 -26.75 18.71 -2.60
CA ASP A 103 -27.98 19.13 -3.29
C ASP A 103 -27.85 19.30 -4.81
N THR A 104 -26.65 19.64 -5.30
CA THR A 104 -26.36 19.74 -6.74
C THR A 104 -26.61 18.44 -7.53
N TYR A 105 -26.44 17.28 -6.89
CA TYR A 105 -26.49 15.96 -7.54
C TYR A 105 -27.59 15.04 -7.01
N SER A 106 -28.09 15.29 -5.80
CA SER A 106 -28.96 14.39 -5.03
C SER A 106 -28.28 13.08 -4.61
N ALA A 107 -28.99 12.26 -3.82
CA ALA A 107 -28.51 10.96 -3.35
C ALA A 107 -28.12 9.97 -4.46
N TYR A 108 -28.65 10.15 -5.67
CA TYR A 108 -28.51 9.24 -6.81
C TYR A 108 -27.73 9.84 -7.99
N GLY A 109 -27.28 11.10 -7.90
CA GLY A 109 -26.61 11.76 -9.03
C GLY A 109 -25.30 11.09 -9.46
N TYR A 110 -24.68 10.32 -8.56
CA TYR A 110 -23.51 9.49 -8.90
C TYR A 110 -23.79 8.46 -10.01
N LEU A 111 -25.06 8.09 -10.22
CA LEU A 111 -25.51 7.17 -11.28
C LEU A 111 -25.64 7.84 -12.65
N ASP A 112 -25.59 9.17 -12.74
CA ASP A 112 -25.58 9.94 -13.99
C ASP A 112 -24.17 10.50 -14.19
N PHE A 113 -23.29 9.71 -14.83
CA PHE A 113 -21.87 10.05 -15.00
C PHE A 113 -21.69 11.40 -15.70
N PRO A 114 -22.41 11.71 -16.80
CA PRO A 114 -22.37 13.03 -17.40
C PRO A 114 -22.54 14.18 -16.39
N SER A 115 -23.33 14.07 -15.33
CA SER A 115 -23.58 15.18 -14.39
C SER A 115 -22.34 15.61 -13.59
N TRP A 116 -21.45 14.69 -13.25
CA TRP A 116 -20.32 14.95 -12.33
C TRP A 116 -18.93 14.71 -12.95
N CYS A 117 -18.87 14.04 -14.11
CA CYS A 117 -17.64 13.72 -14.81
C CYS A 117 -17.05 14.89 -15.60
N ASN A 118 -15.75 14.79 -15.89
CA ASN A 118 -15.04 15.72 -16.78
C ASN A 118 -15.47 15.47 -18.24
N ARG A 119 -16.32 16.35 -18.77
CA ARG A 119 -16.80 16.28 -20.17
C ARG A 119 -15.79 16.80 -21.20
N GLU A 120 -14.73 17.47 -20.77
CA GLU A 120 -13.65 17.94 -21.67
C GLU A 120 -12.72 16.77 -22.04
N ASN A 121 -12.46 15.88 -21.08
CA ASN A 121 -11.53 14.76 -21.24
C ASN A 121 -12.20 13.47 -21.73
N PHE A 122 -13.52 13.32 -21.61
CA PHE A 122 -14.24 12.11 -21.96
C PHE A 122 -15.44 12.40 -22.85
N LYS A 123 -15.56 11.65 -23.94
CA LYS A 123 -16.71 11.73 -24.84
C LYS A 123 -17.95 11.12 -24.18
N ARG A 124 -19.13 11.60 -24.57
CA ARG A 124 -20.42 11.14 -24.02
C ARG A 124 -20.60 9.61 -24.09
N PHE A 125 -20.17 8.99 -25.20
CA PHE A 125 -20.25 7.54 -25.38
C PHE A 125 -19.36 6.78 -24.38
N GLU A 126 -18.13 7.26 -24.12
CA GLU A 126 -17.22 6.64 -23.15
C GLU A 126 -17.80 6.70 -21.74
N LEU A 127 -18.38 7.86 -21.37
CA LEU A 127 -19.06 8.01 -20.08
C LEU A 127 -20.28 7.09 -19.95
N ALA A 128 -21.08 6.95 -21.01
CA ALA A 128 -22.24 6.05 -21.00
C ALA A 128 -21.84 4.56 -20.86
N MET A 129 -20.75 4.14 -21.51
CA MET A 129 -20.20 2.79 -21.37
C MET A 129 -19.69 2.53 -19.94
N GLU A 130 -18.94 3.48 -19.38
CA GLU A 130 -18.42 3.36 -18.01
C GLU A 130 -19.56 3.37 -16.99
N GLU A 131 -20.55 4.25 -17.14
CA GLU A 131 -21.74 4.30 -16.28
C GLU A 131 -22.47 2.96 -16.28
N SER A 132 -22.69 2.37 -17.46
CA SER A 132 -23.34 1.06 -17.59
C SER A 132 -22.53 -0.03 -16.89
N THR A 133 -21.21 -0.03 -17.09
CA THR A 133 -20.29 -0.98 -16.47
C THR A 133 -20.30 -0.85 -14.94
N PHE A 134 -20.25 0.38 -14.44
CA PHE A 134 -20.30 0.70 -13.02
C PHE A 134 -21.62 0.23 -12.39
N LYS A 135 -22.76 0.55 -13.01
CA LYS A 135 -24.09 0.11 -12.55
C LYS A 135 -24.18 -1.41 -12.44
N ILE A 136 -23.73 -2.15 -13.46
CA ILE A 136 -23.74 -3.63 -13.45
C ILE A 136 -22.89 -4.18 -12.30
N LYS A 137 -21.68 -3.64 -12.10
CA LYS A 137 -20.80 -4.06 -11.00
C LYS A 137 -21.40 -3.75 -9.64
N LEU A 138 -22.00 -2.56 -9.48
CA LEU A 138 -22.64 -2.15 -8.25
C LEU A 138 -23.82 -3.06 -7.89
N LEU A 139 -24.68 -3.41 -8.86
CA LEU A 139 -25.80 -4.34 -8.63
C LEU A 139 -25.33 -5.71 -8.16
N LYS A 140 -24.22 -6.23 -8.72
CA LYS A 140 -23.63 -7.50 -8.25
C LYS A 140 -23.17 -7.40 -6.79
N LYS A 141 -22.54 -6.29 -6.40
CA LYS A 141 -22.10 -6.06 -5.02
C LYS A 141 -23.26 -5.90 -4.05
N VAL A 142 -24.30 -5.18 -4.48
CA VAL A 142 -25.55 -5.03 -3.73
C VAL A 142 -26.17 -6.40 -3.44
N LYS A 143 -26.29 -7.26 -4.47
CA LYS A 143 -26.83 -8.63 -4.32
C LYS A 143 -26.02 -9.49 -3.35
N ASN A 144 -24.70 -9.31 -3.31
CA ASN A 144 -23.80 -10.06 -2.45
C ASN A 144 -23.65 -9.46 -1.04
N SER A 145 -24.32 -8.33 -0.76
CA SER A 145 -24.21 -7.64 0.52
C SER A 145 -25.28 -8.10 1.51
N ASN A 146 -24.84 -8.41 2.73
CA ASN A 146 -25.71 -8.78 3.86
C ASN A 146 -26.06 -7.59 4.77
N SER A 147 -25.84 -6.35 4.31
CA SER A 147 -26.14 -5.15 5.11
C SER A 147 -27.65 -4.93 5.25
N SER A 148 -28.16 -4.94 6.48
CA SER A 148 -29.59 -4.70 6.78
C SER A 148 -30.05 -3.31 6.31
N GLU A 149 -29.25 -2.27 6.57
CA GLU A 149 -29.53 -0.89 6.13
C GLU A 149 -29.65 -0.79 4.61
N LEU A 150 -28.75 -1.49 3.90
CA LEU A 150 -28.81 -1.55 2.44
C LEU A 150 -30.12 -2.19 1.97
N GLN A 151 -30.52 -3.32 2.55
CA GLN A 151 -31.77 -4.00 2.19
C GLN A 151 -33.01 -3.14 2.43
N ILE A 152 -33.02 -2.29 3.46
CA ILE A 152 -34.11 -1.35 3.71
C ILE A 152 -34.20 -0.32 2.58
N LYS A 153 -33.08 0.32 2.24
CA LYS A 153 -33.04 1.36 1.19
C LYS A 153 -33.31 0.82 -0.21
N LEU A 154 -33.01 -0.46 -0.46
CA LEU A 154 -33.30 -1.09 -1.76
C LEU A 154 -34.79 -1.32 -2.03
N LYS A 155 -35.65 -1.21 -1.01
CA LYS A 155 -37.12 -1.26 -1.21
C LYS A 155 -37.64 -0.05 -1.98
N GLU A 156 -36.95 1.08 -1.88
CA GLU A 156 -37.34 2.35 -2.50
C GLU A 156 -36.67 2.54 -3.87
N ASN A 157 -35.45 2.03 -4.05
CA ASN A 157 -34.69 2.16 -5.29
C ASN A 157 -33.78 0.94 -5.52
N ILE A 158 -33.63 0.48 -6.77
CA ILE A 158 -32.76 -0.65 -7.14
C ILE A 158 -31.28 -0.34 -6.83
N PHE A 159 -30.89 0.94 -6.82
CA PHE A 159 -29.56 1.39 -6.41
C PHE A 159 -29.61 2.05 -5.04
N PRO A 160 -28.57 1.87 -4.21
CA PRO A 160 -28.48 2.56 -2.93
C PRO A 160 -28.11 4.05 -3.12
N PRO A 161 -28.41 4.92 -2.15
CA PRO A 161 -27.87 6.28 -2.15
C PRO A 161 -26.33 6.26 -2.02
N ILE A 162 -25.67 7.33 -2.49
CA ILE A 162 -24.19 7.38 -2.59
C ILE A 162 -23.45 7.07 -1.28
N TRP A 163 -23.95 7.52 -0.13
CA TRP A 163 -23.33 7.27 1.18
C TRP A 163 -23.34 5.79 1.60
N LEU A 164 -24.24 4.99 1.04
CA LEU A 164 -24.20 3.53 1.16
C LEU A 164 -23.41 2.89 0.01
N ALA A 165 -23.53 3.43 -1.20
CA ALA A 165 -22.85 2.90 -2.39
C ALA A 165 -21.32 2.89 -2.23
N VAL A 166 -20.72 3.96 -1.68
CA VAL A 166 -19.25 4.06 -1.50
C VAL A 166 -18.68 2.96 -0.61
N ASN A 167 -19.46 2.43 0.33
CA ASN A 167 -19.03 1.35 1.23
C ASN A 167 -18.91 0.00 0.51
N LEU A 168 -19.61 -0.18 -0.61
CA LEU A 168 -19.54 -1.37 -1.45
C LEU A 168 -18.34 -1.35 -2.43
N LEU A 169 -17.79 -0.16 -2.68
CA LEU A 169 -16.67 0.03 -3.59
C LEU A 169 -15.35 -0.27 -2.88
N THR A 170 -14.41 -0.86 -3.60
CA THR A 170 -13.02 -1.01 -3.17
C THR A 170 -12.24 0.28 -3.39
N LEU A 171 -11.11 0.49 -2.71
CA LEU A 171 -10.20 1.60 -3.00
C LEU A 171 -9.85 1.72 -4.50
N GLY A 172 -9.60 0.58 -5.17
CA GLY A 172 -9.28 0.57 -6.60
C GLY A 172 -10.42 1.11 -7.46
N GLU A 173 -11.67 0.77 -7.13
CA GLU A 173 -12.86 1.29 -7.82
C GLU A 173 -13.06 2.78 -7.53
N ILE A 174 -12.81 3.23 -6.29
CA ILE A 174 -12.84 4.65 -5.95
C ILE A 174 -11.81 5.44 -6.77
N ILE A 175 -10.58 4.96 -6.87
CA ILE A 175 -9.53 5.61 -7.67
C ILE A 175 -9.89 5.64 -9.15
N HIS A 176 -10.52 4.59 -9.65
CA HIS A 176 -11.05 4.55 -11.01
C HIS A 176 -12.12 5.62 -11.23
N LEU A 177 -13.05 5.82 -10.29
CA LEU A 177 -14.04 6.91 -10.37
C LEU A 177 -13.40 8.30 -10.35
N LEU A 178 -12.34 8.49 -9.56
CA LEU A 178 -11.61 9.77 -9.52
C LEU A 178 -11.01 10.16 -10.88
N LYS A 179 -10.69 9.19 -11.75
CA LYS A 179 -10.23 9.45 -13.12
C LYS A 179 -11.27 10.21 -13.95
N TYR A 180 -12.56 9.91 -13.74
CA TYR A 180 -13.65 10.52 -14.49
C TYR A 180 -14.18 11.80 -13.85
N MET A 181 -13.91 12.01 -12.56
CA MET A 181 -14.41 13.16 -11.81
C MET A 181 -14.05 14.50 -12.46
N SER A 182 -14.99 15.45 -12.50
CA SER A 182 -14.73 16.80 -13.00
C SER A 182 -13.61 17.50 -12.22
N ASN A 183 -12.86 18.38 -12.89
CA ASN A 183 -11.80 19.17 -12.27
C ASN A 183 -12.29 19.95 -11.03
N LYS A 184 -13.54 20.46 -11.09
CA LYS A 184 -14.19 21.15 -9.97
C LYS A 184 -14.34 20.24 -8.75
N ASN A 185 -14.91 19.04 -8.92
CA ASN A 185 -15.13 18.11 -7.82
C ASN A 185 -13.81 17.54 -7.29
N LEU A 186 -12.86 17.26 -8.19
CA LEU A 186 -11.54 16.78 -7.79
C LEU A 186 -10.76 17.84 -7.00
N LYS A 187 -10.88 19.12 -7.36
CA LYS A 187 -10.30 20.23 -6.59
C LYS A 187 -10.92 20.34 -5.20
N LEU A 188 -12.25 20.21 -5.09
CA LEU A 188 -12.92 20.18 -3.78
C LEU A 188 -12.38 19.03 -2.92
N LEU A 189 -12.27 17.83 -3.49
CA LEU A 189 -11.74 16.67 -2.78
C LEU A 189 -10.27 16.86 -2.35
N ALA A 190 -9.41 17.31 -3.25
CA ALA A 190 -7.98 17.48 -2.95
C ALA A 190 -7.74 18.57 -1.89
N ASN A 191 -8.57 19.63 -1.88
CA ASN A 191 -8.51 20.69 -0.87
C ASN A 191 -8.80 20.19 0.55
N GLU A 192 -9.64 19.15 0.72
CA GLU A 192 -9.87 18.51 2.03
C GLU A 192 -8.57 17.92 2.62
N TYR A 193 -7.58 17.65 1.77
CA TYR A 193 -6.26 17.16 2.16
C TYR A 193 -5.16 18.22 2.04
N GLY A 194 -5.51 19.48 1.73
CA GLY A 194 -4.54 20.55 1.52
C GLY A 194 -3.62 20.35 0.32
N MET A 195 -4.06 19.60 -0.70
CA MET A 195 -3.25 19.21 -1.86
C MET A 195 -3.84 19.75 -3.16
N THR A 196 -2.98 19.84 -4.19
CA THR A 196 -3.47 20.02 -5.56
C THR A 196 -4.11 18.72 -6.07
N PRO A 197 -5.03 18.78 -7.06
CA PRO A 197 -5.61 17.59 -7.69
C PRO A 197 -4.58 16.56 -8.17
N ASN A 198 -3.49 17.04 -8.78
CA ASN A 198 -2.45 16.17 -9.33
C ASN A 198 -1.67 15.45 -8.21
N ASP A 199 -1.30 16.20 -7.15
CA ASP A 199 -0.56 15.63 -6.03
C ASP A 199 -1.42 14.60 -5.28
N PHE A 200 -2.68 14.94 -5.03
CA PHE A 200 -3.64 14.04 -4.40
C PHE A 200 -3.77 12.74 -5.19
N LEU A 201 -4.02 12.82 -6.51
CA LEU A 201 -4.16 11.62 -7.35
C LEU A 201 -2.87 10.78 -7.37
N ALA A 202 -1.70 11.40 -7.47
CA ALA A 202 -0.41 10.70 -7.46
C ALA A 202 -0.18 9.97 -6.12
N LYS A 203 -0.45 10.64 -4.99
CA LYS A 203 -0.30 10.06 -3.65
C LYS A 203 -1.31 8.96 -3.37
N ILE A 204 -2.57 9.11 -3.77
CA ILE A 204 -3.61 8.07 -3.63
C ILE A 204 -3.26 6.81 -4.46
N ARG A 205 -2.74 6.98 -5.68
CA ARG A 205 -2.24 5.84 -6.47
C ARG A 205 -1.08 5.13 -5.78
N CYS A 206 -0.18 5.87 -5.15
CA CYS A 206 0.91 5.31 -4.34
C CYS A 206 0.36 4.51 -3.14
N ILE A 207 -0.61 5.07 -2.40
CA ILE A 207 -1.27 4.39 -1.28
C ILE A 207 -1.95 3.09 -1.74
N HIS A 208 -2.68 3.12 -2.86
CA HIS A 208 -3.32 1.92 -3.40
C HIS A 208 -2.33 0.82 -3.79
N LEU A 209 -1.19 1.20 -4.36
CA LEU A 209 -0.11 0.26 -4.67
C LEU A 209 0.41 -0.41 -3.40
N VAL A 210 0.71 0.37 -2.35
CA VAL A 210 1.20 -0.13 -1.05
C VAL A 210 0.16 -1.04 -0.41
N ARG A 211 -1.11 -0.63 -0.41
CA ARG A 211 -2.24 -1.41 0.09
C ARG A 211 -2.30 -2.79 -0.56
N ASN A 212 -2.15 -2.87 -1.88
CA ASN A 212 -2.17 -4.14 -2.60
C ASN A 212 -0.94 -5.00 -2.29
N ILE A 213 0.26 -4.41 -2.20
CA ILE A 213 1.47 -5.12 -1.77
C ILE A 213 1.28 -5.71 -0.37
N CYS A 214 0.70 -4.94 0.55
CA CYS A 214 0.37 -5.41 1.89
C CYS A 214 -0.62 -6.58 1.86
N ALA A 215 -1.72 -6.45 1.11
CA ALA A 215 -2.79 -7.44 1.04
C ALA A 215 -2.36 -8.76 0.36
N HIS A 216 -1.43 -8.69 -0.61
CA HIS A 216 -0.88 -9.87 -1.29
C HIS A 216 0.29 -10.52 -0.55
N ASN A 217 0.59 -10.10 0.69
CA ASN A 217 1.70 -10.60 1.49
C ASN A 217 3.07 -10.48 0.80
N SER A 218 3.24 -9.50 -0.10
CA SER A 218 4.53 -9.20 -0.73
C SER A 218 5.45 -8.45 0.25
N SER A 219 6.77 -8.48 0.01
CA SER A 219 7.71 -7.69 0.82
C SER A 219 7.49 -6.18 0.59
N VAL A 220 7.09 -5.47 1.64
CA VAL A 220 6.92 -4.01 1.60
C VAL A 220 8.25 -3.32 1.86
N VAL A 221 9.09 -3.88 2.74
CA VAL A 221 10.40 -3.29 3.07
C VAL A 221 11.31 -3.21 1.84
N ASP A 222 11.21 -4.18 0.93
CA ASP A 222 12.04 -4.24 -0.28
C ASP A 222 11.44 -3.52 -1.49
N PHE A 223 10.23 -3.00 -1.33
CA PHE A 223 9.48 -2.43 -2.42
C PHE A 223 10.13 -1.15 -2.96
N LYS A 224 10.12 -1.04 -4.30
CA LYS A 224 10.56 0.13 -5.04
C LYS A 224 9.42 0.68 -5.89
N ILE A 225 9.05 1.94 -5.69
CA ILE A 225 8.08 2.61 -6.56
C ILE A 225 8.70 2.92 -7.92
N LYS A 226 7.93 2.68 -8.99
CA LYS A 226 8.32 3.01 -10.37
C LYS A 226 7.93 4.43 -10.76
N THR A 227 6.75 4.86 -10.32
CA THR A 227 6.22 6.20 -10.54
C THR A 227 6.33 6.97 -9.24
N MET A 228 7.16 8.02 -9.25
CA MET A 228 7.38 8.85 -8.08
C MET A 228 6.17 9.78 -7.86
N PRO A 229 5.51 9.72 -6.69
CA PRO A 229 4.59 10.77 -6.27
C PRO A 229 5.39 12.00 -5.82
N PRO A 230 4.75 13.18 -5.78
CA PRO A 230 5.35 14.36 -5.17
C PRO A 230 5.60 14.10 -3.68
N VAL A 231 6.79 14.47 -3.22
CA VAL A 231 7.23 14.36 -1.82
C VAL A 231 7.27 15.77 -1.24
N MET A 232 6.93 15.93 0.05
CA MET A 232 7.07 17.22 0.71
C MET A 232 8.54 17.56 0.94
N ASP A 233 8.93 18.81 0.67
CA ASP A 233 10.30 19.31 0.85
C ASP A 233 10.88 18.98 2.23
N ARG A 234 10.07 19.09 3.29
CA ARG A 234 10.47 18.77 4.67
C ARG A 234 10.85 17.31 4.90
N ILE A 235 10.40 16.38 4.06
CA ILE A 235 10.74 14.95 4.16
C ILE A 235 11.98 14.67 3.32
N GLU A 236 12.13 15.37 2.19
CA GLU A 236 13.19 15.17 1.21
C GLU A 236 14.59 15.26 1.84
N GLU A 237 14.80 16.17 2.80
CA GLU A 237 16.08 16.31 3.51
C GLU A 237 16.58 15.03 4.20
N TYR A 238 15.67 14.12 4.60
CA TYR A 238 16.01 12.86 5.25
C TYR A 238 16.22 11.70 4.26
N LEU A 239 15.86 11.90 2.99
CA LEU A 239 15.85 10.85 1.98
C LEU A 239 17.21 10.71 1.31
N PHE A 240 17.53 9.48 0.91
CA PHE A 240 18.70 9.22 0.09
C PHE A 240 18.52 9.84 -1.30
N HIS A 241 19.58 10.50 -1.79
CA HIS A 241 19.63 11.05 -3.14
C HIS A 241 20.65 10.28 -3.98
N PHE A 242 20.24 9.91 -5.19
CA PHE A 242 21.14 9.33 -6.19
C PHE A 242 22.07 10.41 -6.76
N SER A 243 23.16 9.98 -7.38
CA SER A 243 24.15 10.89 -7.98
C SER A 243 23.57 11.73 -9.13
N ASP A 244 22.45 11.32 -9.73
CA ASP A 244 21.72 12.08 -10.76
C ASP A 244 20.71 13.09 -10.17
N GLY A 245 20.73 13.30 -8.86
CA GLY A 245 19.86 14.25 -8.14
C GLY A 245 18.47 13.69 -7.83
N LYS A 246 18.12 12.47 -8.26
CA LYS A 246 16.82 11.87 -7.94
C LYS A 246 16.76 11.40 -6.49
N ILE A 247 15.61 11.58 -5.85
CA ILE A 247 15.33 11.01 -4.53
C ILE A 247 15.12 9.50 -4.59
N THR A 248 15.27 8.85 -3.45
CA THR A 248 15.01 7.42 -3.25
C THR A 248 13.62 7.01 -3.76
N ASN A 249 13.52 5.83 -4.34
CA ASN A 249 12.25 5.22 -4.71
C ASN A 249 11.84 4.08 -3.77
N ARG A 250 12.40 4.07 -2.56
CA ARG A 250 12.20 3.01 -1.55
C ARG A 250 10.95 3.25 -0.71
N VAL A 251 10.63 2.26 0.12
CA VAL A 251 9.44 2.19 0.98
C VAL A 251 9.22 3.39 1.90
N ILE A 252 10.27 4.14 2.28
CA ILE A 252 10.08 5.35 3.09
C ILE A 252 9.17 6.39 2.41
N VAL A 253 9.20 6.51 1.07
CA VAL A 253 8.36 7.46 0.33
C VAL A 253 6.87 7.14 0.55
N PRO A 254 6.37 5.93 0.22
CA PRO A 254 4.97 5.60 0.49
C PRO A 254 4.60 5.64 1.98
N VAL A 255 5.50 5.23 2.87
CA VAL A 255 5.26 5.30 4.32
C VAL A 255 5.05 6.75 4.76
N SER A 256 5.85 7.67 4.26
CA SER A 256 5.76 9.10 4.57
C SER A 256 4.46 9.73 4.06
N ILE A 257 3.97 9.29 2.89
CA ILE A 257 2.67 9.71 2.33
C ILE A 257 1.52 9.21 3.20
N VAL A 258 1.56 7.95 3.66
CA VAL A 258 0.54 7.43 4.58
C VAL A 258 0.53 8.25 5.88
N ILE A 259 1.71 8.55 6.44
CA ILE A 259 1.84 9.39 7.63
C ILE A 259 1.28 10.81 7.40
N GLU A 260 1.58 11.42 6.25
CA GLU A 260 1.05 12.73 5.86
C GLU A 260 -0.48 12.74 5.85
N PHE A 261 -1.10 11.76 5.19
CA PHE A 261 -2.56 11.62 5.18
C PHE A 261 -3.14 11.41 6.58
N MET A 262 -2.50 10.56 7.40
CA MET A 262 -2.97 10.33 8.77
C MET A 262 -2.91 11.59 9.63
N LYS A 263 -1.90 12.45 9.46
CA LYS A 263 -1.84 13.73 10.18
C LYS A 263 -2.99 14.66 9.85
N ILE A 264 -3.52 14.58 8.63
CA ILE A 264 -4.66 15.38 8.19
C ILE A 264 -5.98 14.76 8.69
N ILE A 265 -6.14 13.44 8.53
CA ILE A 265 -7.40 12.74 8.80
C ILE A 265 -7.62 12.53 10.30
N ASN A 266 -6.57 12.14 11.01
CA ASN A 266 -6.62 11.78 12.42
C ASN A 266 -5.31 12.24 13.11
N PRO A 267 -5.23 13.52 13.53
CA PRO A 267 -4.04 14.07 14.17
C PRO A 267 -3.60 13.31 15.44
N ASN A 268 -4.53 12.58 16.07
CA ASN A 268 -4.30 11.78 17.27
C ASN A 268 -3.92 10.32 16.96
N TYR A 269 -3.76 9.95 15.68
CA TYR A 269 -3.41 8.60 15.28
C TYR A 269 -2.07 8.18 15.88
N LYS A 270 -2.06 7.00 16.53
CA LYS A 270 -0.87 6.50 17.24
C LYS A 270 0.17 5.95 16.26
N LEU A 271 1.02 6.84 15.74
CA LEU A 271 2.15 6.49 14.87
C LEU A 271 3.26 5.67 15.57
N SER A 272 3.19 5.50 16.89
CA SER A 272 4.22 4.82 17.68
C SER A 272 4.55 3.42 17.17
N SER A 273 3.56 2.66 16.71
CA SER A 273 3.75 1.32 16.16
C SER A 273 4.54 1.35 14.84
N ILE A 274 4.19 2.26 13.93
CA ILE A 274 4.92 2.46 12.66
C ILE A 274 6.35 2.91 12.96
N LYS A 275 6.53 3.91 13.83
CA LYS A 275 7.85 4.43 14.21
C LYS A 275 8.75 3.36 14.82
N LYS A 276 8.22 2.55 15.75
CA LYS A 276 8.97 1.44 16.36
C LYS A 276 9.40 0.41 15.32
N THR A 277 8.53 0.08 14.37
CA THR A 277 8.87 -0.84 13.28
C THR A 277 9.94 -0.26 12.36
N ILE A 278 9.84 1.01 11.96
CA ILE A 278 10.87 1.68 11.14
C ILE A 278 12.21 1.69 11.86
N LYS A 279 12.25 2.07 13.15
CA LYS A 279 13.47 2.06 13.96
C LYS A 279 14.09 0.65 14.05
N SER A 280 13.25 -0.37 14.18
CA SER A 280 13.69 -1.77 14.21
C SER A 280 14.24 -2.25 12.87
N LEU A 281 13.71 -1.75 11.75
CA LEU A 281 14.22 -2.03 10.41
C LEU A 281 15.51 -1.27 10.12
N CYS A 282 15.65 -0.03 10.59
CA CYS A 282 16.78 0.87 10.33
C CYS A 282 17.87 0.79 11.43
N GLN A 283 18.24 -0.42 11.84
CA GLN A 283 19.21 -0.64 12.94
C GLN A 283 20.66 -0.27 12.62
N ASN A 284 21.01 -0.08 11.36
CA ASN A 284 22.36 0.31 10.96
C ASN A 284 22.30 1.10 9.64
N GLU A 285 23.46 1.61 9.24
CA GLU A 285 23.61 2.46 8.06
C GLU A 285 23.10 1.78 6.78
N PHE A 286 23.52 0.53 6.55
CA PHE A 286 23.11 -0.25 5.40
C PHE A 286 21.59 -0.45 5.33
N LYS A 287 20.97 -0.85 6.44
CA LYS A 287 19.52 -1.07 6.52
C LYS A 287 18.73 0.23 6.35
N SER A 288 19.23 1.35 6.88
CA SER A 288 18.60 2.67 6.75
C SER A 288 18.57 3.13 5.28
N LYS A 289 19.69 2.95 4.56
CA LYS A 289 19.78 3.21 3.12
C LYS A 289 18.89 2.28 2.30
N GLN A 290 18.79 1.00 2.67
CA GLN A 290 17.86 0.06 2.02
C GLN A 290 16.39 0.49 2.16
N PHE A 291 16.02 1.02 3.32
CA PHE A 291 14.67 1.54 3.59
C PHE A 291 14.40 2.87 2.84
N GLY A 292 15.46 3.63 2.55
CA GLY A 292 15.47 4.82 1.70
C GLY A 292 15.97 6.09 2.36
N PHE A 293 16.38 6.04 3.62
CA PHE A 293 16.97 7.19 4.29
C PHE A 293 18.40 7.45 3.79
N LYS A 294 18.83 8.72 3.86
CA LYS A 294 20.20 9.13 3.54
C LYS A 294 21.23 8.37 4.36
N ASP A 295 20.98 8.29 5.67
CA ASP A 295 21.81 7.65 6.68
C ASP A 295 20.95 7.29 7.90
N ARG A 296 21.55 6.65 8.91
CA ARG A 296 20.84 6.29 10.15
C ARG A 296 20.38 7.53 10.93
N GLU A 297 21.16 8.59 10.97
CA GLU A 297 20.81 9.81 11.72
C GLU A 297 19.55 10.47 11.16
N SER A 298 19.46 10.57 9.83
CA SER A 298 18.30 11.07 9.10
C SER A 298 17.04 10.27 9.43
N CYS A 299 17.15 8.94 9.57
CA CYS A 299 16.04 8.11 10.04
C CYS A 299 15.61 8.50 11.47
N GLU A 300 16.56 8.68 12.39
CA GLU A 300 16.25 9.02 13.78
C GLU A 300 15.63 10.42 13.91
N LEU A 301 16.11 11.39 13.14
CA LEU A 301 15.56 12.74 13.06
C LEU A 301 14.15 12.73 12.46
N TYR A 302 13.95 12.06 11.32
CA TYR A 302 12.63 11.90 10.72
C TYR A 302 11.60 11.33 11.70
N LEU A 303 11.96 10.30 12.47
CA LEU A 303 11.05 9.68 13.44
C LEU A 303 10.67 10.61 14.62
N LYS A 304 11.48 11.64 14.91
CA LYS A 304 11.18 12.67 15.90
C LYS A 304 10.26 13.76 15.33
N THR A 305 10.36 14.07 14.05
CA THR A 305 9.56 15.11 13.40
C THR A 305 8.16 14.63 13.00
N VAL A 306 8.01 13.35 12.68
CA VAL A 306 6.72 12.78 12.28
C VAL A 306 5.78 12.47 13.41
#